data_AF-A0A7L8D3M9-F1
#
_entry.id   AF-A0A7L8D3M9-F1
#
_cell.length_a   1.000
_cell.length_b   1.000
_cell.length_c   1.000
_cell.angle_alpha   90.00
_cell.angle_beta   90.00
_cell.angle_gamma   90.00
#
_symmetry.space_group_name_H-M   'P 1'
#
loop_
_entity.id
_entity.type
_entity.pdbx_description
1 polymer ?
#
loop_
_entity_poly.entity_id
_entity_poly.type
_entity_poly.pdbx_seq_one_letter_code
_entity_poly.pdbx_strand_id
1 'polypeptide(L)'
;MKPDGVDRFARNARWGAWTVLGLAILLLGLVVAFWVLEESRFQQAQSDAETLTELATAADEDVEFAQGEVDARTNALASARSTSTELDAVIRLQENLAEAETELAQAEAVLATLSASRLSAEAEANGIRSSAPFRLVASVSALLAAGIISLGFWLVAWFATAMRELPRRSE
;
A
#
# COMPACT_ATOMS: atom_id res chain seq x y z
N MET A 1 -12.95 -51.25 40.22
CA MET A 1 -12.83 -49.87 39.69
C MET A 1 -12.56 -49.98 38.19
N LYS A 2 -13.50 -49.57 37.34
CA LYS A 2 -13.36 -49.68 35.87
C LYS A 2 -12.51 -48.51 35.35
N PRO A 3 -11.44 -48.76 34.56
CA PRO A 3 -10.58 -47.72 33.99
C PRO A 3 -11.24 -46.86 32.90
N ASP A 4 -12.50 -47.13 32.54
CA ASP A 4 -13.27 -46.50 31.46
C ASP A 4 -13.41 -44.96 31.56
N GLY A 5 -13.15 -44.35 32.71
CA GLY A 5 -13.15 -42.89 32.89
C GLY A 5 -11.89 -42.21 32.33
N VAL A 6 -10.72 -42.82 32.55
CA VAL A 6 -9.41 -42.24 32.16
C VAL A 6 -9.22 -42.29 30.64
N ASP A 7 -9.66 -43.37 30.00
CA ASP A 7 -9.55 -43.53 28.54
C ASP A 7 -10.48 -42.59 27.74
N ARG A 8 -11.63 -42.21 28.32
CA ARG A 8 -12.53 -41.21 27.73
C ARG A 8 -11.98 -39.79 27.92
N PHE A 9 -11.37 -39.52 29.06
CA PHE A 9 -10.68 -38.26 29.34
C PHE A 9 -9.51 -38.01 28.39
N ALA A 10 -8.62 -39.00 28.24
CA ALA A 10 -7.47 -38.90 27.33
C ALA A 10 -7.91 -38.68 25.88
N ARG A 11 -9.02 -39.28 25.46
CA ARG A 11 -9.59 -39.09 24.12
C ARG A 11 -10.10 -37.67 23.92
N ASN A 12 -10.91 -37.14 24.84
CA ASN A 12 -11.47 -35.80 24.75
C ASN A 12 -10.42 -34.68 24.85
N ALA A 13 -9.41 -34.85 25.71
CA ALA A 13 -8.28 -33.93 25.80
C ALA A 13 -7.47 -33.89 24.49
N ARG A 14 -7.32 -35.04 23.83
CA ARG A 14 -6.64 -35.14 22.54
C ARG A 14 -7.43 -34.39 21.45
N TRP A 15 -8.76 -34.54 21.39
CA TRP A 15 -9.60 -33.76 20.47
C TRP A 15 -9.52 -32.25 20.71
N GLY A 16 -9.51 -31.80 21.97
CA GLY A 16 -9.32 -30.39 22.31
C GLY A 16 -7.95 -29.84 21.89
N ALA A 17 -6.89 -30.62 22.04
CA ALA A 17 -5.56 -30.22 21.58
C ALA A 17 -5.50 -30.05 20.05
N TRP A 18 -6.16 -30.94 19.29
CA TRP A 18 -6.22 -30.85 17.83
C TRP A 18 -7.02 -29.64 17.35
N THR A 19 -8.11 -29.27 18.01
CA THR A 19 -8.90 -28.08 17.63
C THR A 19 -8.13 -26.79 17.91
N VAL A 20 -7.44 -26.70 19.04
CA VAL A 20 -6.59 -25.55 19.37
C VAL A 20 -5.41 -25.44 18.39
N LEU A 21 -4.76 -26.56 18.06
CA LEU A 21 -3.67 -26.59 17.08
C LEU A 21 -4.15 -26.17 15.67
N GLY A 22 -5.29 -26.71 15.23
CA GLY A 22 -5.89 -26.35 13.95
C GLY A 22 -6.27 -24.87 13.87
N LEU A 23 -6.83 -24.32 14.95
CA LEU A 23 -7.11 -22.89 15.05
C LEU A 23 -5.81 -22.08 14.96
N ALA A 24 -4.78 -22.43 15.75
CA ALA A 24 -3.50 -21.71 15.73
C ALA A 24 -2.85 -21.68 14.34
N ILE A 25 -2.88 -22.79 13.60
CA ILE A 25 -2.38 -22.86 12.21
C ILE A 25 -3.19 -21.94 11.29
N LEU A 26 -4.52 -21.93 11.41
CA LEU A 26 -5.39 -21.07 10.60
C LEU A 26 -5.12 -19.57 10.88
N LEU A 27 -4.96 -19.21 12.15
CA LEU A 27 -4.63 -17.84 12.55
C LEU A 27 -3.24 -17.43 12.05
N LEU A 28 -2.25 -18.31 12.11
CA LEU A 28 -0.92 -18.06 11.57
C LEU A 28 -0.95 -17.88 10.04
N GLY A 29 -1.73 -18.70 9.33
CA GLY A 29 -1.96 -18.55 7.89
C GLY A 29 -2.59 -17.20 7.53
N LEU A 30 -3.55 -16.72 8.32
CA LEU A 30 -4.17 -15.40 8.15
C LEU A 30 -3.17 -14.26 8.33
N VAL A 31 -2.31 -14.33 9.35
CA VAL A 31 -1.24 -13.33 9.58
C VAL A 31 -0.27 -13.30 8.40
N VAL A 32 0.18 -14.47 7.94
CA VAL A 32 1.10 -14.56 6.79
C VAL A 32 0.44 -14.02 5.53
N ALA A 33 -0.81 -14.41 5.24
CA ALA A 33 -1.55 -13.91 4.08
C ALA A 33 -1.73 -12.38 4.13
N PHE A 34 -2.04 -11.84 5.31
CA PHE A 34 -2.16 -10.39 5.50
C PHE A 34 -0.82 -9.68 5.28
N TRP A 35 0.27 -10.22 5.83
CA TRP A 35 1.61 -9.65 5.66
C TRP A 35 2.05 -9.65 4.19
N VAL A 36 1.83 -10.76 3.46
CA VAL A 36 2.11 -10.85 2.03
C VAL A 36 1.29 -9.85 1.22
N LEU A 37 0.02 -9.64 1.58
CA LEU A 37 -0.84 -8.67 0.90
C LEU A 37 -0.35 -7.23 1.12
N GLU A 38 0.04 -6.86 2.35
CA GLU A 38 0.59 -5.53 2.62
C GLU A 38 1.93 -5.30 1.92
N GLU A 39 2.82 -6.30 1.93
CA GLU A 39 4.08 -6.23 1.20
C GLU A 39 3.84 -6.05 -0.30
N SER A 40 2.90 -6.79 -0.91
CA SER A 40 2.60 -6.62 -2.34
C SER A 40 2.09 -5.22 -2.69
N ARG A 41 1.29 -4.61 -1.81
CA ARG A 41 0.79 -3.24 -2.01
C ARG A 41 1.90 -2.21 -1.88
N PHE A 42 2.82 -2.42 -0.94
CA PHE A 42 3.98 -1.57 -0.76
C PHE A 42 4.90 -1.62 -1.99
N GLN A 43 5.20 -2.82 -2.49
CA GLN A 43 6.01 -3.01 -3.69
C GLN A 43 5.36 -2.37 -4.91
N GLN A 44 4.03 -2.49 -5.05
CA GLN A 44 3.29 -1.85 -6.14
C GLN A 44 3.37 -0.32 -6.06
N ALA A 45 3.13 0.27 -4.88
CA ALA A 45 3.24 1.72 -4.70
C ALA A 45 4.66 2.26 -4.94
N GLN A 46 5.70 1.48 -4.60
CA GLN A 46 7.09 1.85 -4.94
C GLN A 46 7.35 1.82 -6.44
N SER A 47 6.89 0.77 -7.13
CA SER A 47 7.00 0.67 -8.59
C SER A 47 6.27 1.80 -9.30
N ASP A 48 5.08 2.18 -8.82
CA ASP A 48 4.31 3.29 -9.38
C ASP A 48 5.05 4.62 -9.16
N ALA A 49 5.68 4.83 -7.99
CA ALA A 49 6.48 6.02 -7.73
C ALA A 49 7.75 6.10 -8.61
N GLU A 50 8.40 4.96 -8.88
CA GLU A 50 9.58 4.89 -9.75
C GLU A 50 9.22 5.21 -11.20
N THR A 51 8.16 4.59 -11.73
CA THR A 51 7.67 4.90 -13.10
C THR A 51 7.24 6.35 -13.26
N LEU A 52 6.57 6.94 -12.26
CA LEU A 52 6.24 8.36 -12.27
C LEU A 52 7.48 9.26 -12.20
N THR A 53 8.55 8.81 -11.56
CA THR A 53 9.83 9.53 -11.52
C THR A 53 10.52 9.52 -12.88
N GLU A 54 10.56 8.38 -13.56
CA GLU A 54 11.09 8.27 -14.92
C GLU A 54 10.29 9.15 -15.90
N LEU A 55 8.96 9.09 -15.83
CA LEU A 55 8.08 9.93 -16.65
C LEU A 55 8.25 11.42 -16.37
N ALA A 56 8.38 11.81 -15.10
CA ALA A 56 8.62 13.20 -14.74
C ALA A 56 9.99 13.69 -15.23
N THR A 57 11.01 12.83 -15.21
CA THR A 57 12.35 13.18 -15.73
C THR A 57 12.31 13.38 -17.24
N ALA A 58 11.63 12.48 -17.98
CA ALA A 58 11.44 12.65 -19.41
C ALA A 58 10.64 13.92 -19.76
N ALA A 59 9.59 14.23 -18.98
CA ALA A 59 8.82 15.46 -19.17
C ALA A 59 9.62 16.72 -18.86
N ASP A 60 10.58 16.67 -17.93
CA ASP A 60 11.49 17.78 -17.63
C ASP A 60 12.45 18.05 -18.81
N GLU A 61 12.97 16.99 -19.44
CA GLU A 61 13.77 17.10 -20.68
C GLU A 61 12.95 17.71 -21.84
N ASP A 62 11.68 17.33 -21.97
CA ASP A 62 10.77 17.91 -22.98
C ASP A 62 10.50 19.40 -22.74
N VAL A 63 10.34 19.81 -21.47
CA VAL A 63 10.20 21.22 -21.10
C VAL A 63 11.48 22.00 -21.42
N GLU A 64 12.66 21.46 -21.08
CA GLU A 64 13.94 22.11 -21.38
C GLU A 64 14.12 22.31 -22.90
N PHE A 65 13.77 21.30 -23.70
CA PHE A 65 13.79 21.41 -25.16
C PHE A 65 12.84 22.51 -25.68
N ALA A 66 11.59 22.51 -25.20
CA ALA A 66 10.60 23.51 -25.60
C ALA A 66 11.00 24.94 -25.20
N GLN A 67 11.61 25.12 -24.01
CA GLN A 67 12.15 26.41 -23.58
C GLN A 67 13.27 26.89 -24.52
N GLY A 68 14.20 26.00 -24.88
CA GLY A 68 15.26 26.32 -25.84
C GLY A 68 14.73 26.74 -27.22
N GLU A 69 13.63 26.14 -27.67
CA GLU A 69 12.96 26.52 -28.92
C GLU A 69 12.27 27.89 -28.84
N VAL A 70 11.58 28.19 -27.74
CA VAL A 70 11.01 29.52 -27.48
C VAL A 70 12.10 30.59 -27.47
N ASP A 71 13.23 30.33 -26.82
CA ASP A 71 14.38 31.26 -26.78
C ASP A 71 14.97 31.49 -28.17
N ALA A 72 15.14 30.42 -28.96
CA ALA A 72 15.64 30.52 -30.33
C ALA A 72 14.70 31.34 -31.23
N ARG A 73 13.38 31.08 -31.16
CA ARG A 73 12.35 31.82 -31.91
C ARG A 73 12.27 33.28 -31.47
N THR A 74 12.40 33.55 -30.18
CA THR A 74 12.42 34.92 -29.61
C THR A 74 13.63 35.70 -30.13
N ASN A 75 14.82 35.09 -30.13
CA ASN A 75 16.03 35.70 -30.67
C ASN A 75 15.92 35.95 -32.19
N ALA A 76 15.34 35.01 -32.94
CA ALA A 76 15.08 35.18 -34.37
C ALA A 76 14.10 36.32 -34.65
N LEU A 77 13.03 36.44 -33.86
CA LEU A 77 12.06 37.53 -33.96
C LEU A 77 12.69 38.89 -33.64
N ALA A 78 13.50 38.97 -32.58
CA ALA A 78 14.21 40.20 -32.23
C ALA A 78 15.16 40.65 -33.35
N SER A 79 15.90 39.71 -33.94
CA SER A 79 16.77 39.96 -35.09
C SER A 79 15.97 40.43 -36.33
N ALA A 80 14.88 39.76 -36.66
CA ALA A 80 14.01 40.10 -37.79
C ALA A 80 13.37 41.48 -37.64
N ARG A 81 12.90 41.84 -36.44
CA ARG A 81 12.37 43.20 -36.15
C ARG A 81 13.42 44.29 -36.36
N SER A 82 14.69 44.00 -36.13
CA SER A 82 15.76 44.98 -36.28
C SER A 82 16.25 45.16 -37.73
N THR A 83 16.01 44.17 -38.60
CA THR A 83 16.61 44.10 -39.95
C THR A 83 15.61 44.09 -41.10
N SER A 84 14.35 43.71 -40.87
CA SER A 84 13.34 43.52 -41.92
C SER A 84 12.41 44.73 -42.07
N THR A 85 12.21 45.19 -43.31
CA THR A 85 11.10 46.09 -43.69
C THR A 85 9.81 45.34 -44.02
N GLU A 86 9.84 44.01 -44.09
CA GLU A 86 8.69 43.17 -44.43
C GLU A 86 7.92 42.76 -43.16
N LEU A 87 6.81 43.47 -42.93
CA LEU A 87 5.91 43.26 -41.80
C LEU A 87 5.35 41.81 -41.74
N ASP A 88 5.12 41.20 -42.91
CA ASP A 88 4.50 39.87 -43.04
C ASP A 88 5.39 38.76 -42.45
N ALA A 89 6.72 38.84 -42.66
CA ALA A 89 7.68 37.91 -42.08
C ALA A 89 7.74 38.02 -40.54
N VAL A 90 7.62 39.25 -40.02
CA VAL A 90 7.59 39.51 -38.57
C VAL A 90 6.29 39.01 -37.92
N ILE A 91 5.16 39.06 -38.63
CA ILE A 91 3.89 38.52 -38.16
C ILE A 91 3.94 36.99 -38.07
N ARG A 92 4.40 36.31 -39.12
CA ARG A 92 4.55 34.84 -39.09
C ARG A 92 5.48 34.35 -37.98
N LEU A 93 6.58 35.07 -37.74
CA LEU A 93 7.49 34.74 -36.62
C LEU A 93 6.84 34.95 -35.25
N GLN A 94 5.93 35.92 -35.10
CA GLN A 94 5.15 36.09 -33.87
C GLN A 94 4.11 34.99 -33.68
N GLU A 95 3.43 34.57 -34.74
CA GLU A 95 2.49 33.45 -34.68
C GLU A 95 3.20 32.15 -34.28
N ASN A 96 4.35 31.86 -34.91
CA ASN A 96 5.17 30.71 -34.54
C ASN A 96 5.69 30.79 -33.09
N LEU A 97 6.00 31.99 -32.59
CA LEU A 97 6.42 32.15 -31.19
C LEU A 97 5.26 31.86 -30.22
N ALA A 98 4.08 32.40 -30.50
CA ALA A 98 2.89 32.16 -29.67
C ALA A 98 2.49 30.68 -29.63
N GLU A 99 2.67 29.96 -30.74
CA GLU A 99 2.47 28.51 -30.78
C GLU A 99 3.48 27.78 -29.87
N ALA A 100 4.78 28.11 -29.96
CA ALA A 100 5.81 27.51 -29.12
C ALA A 100 5.63 27.82 -27.62
N GLU A 101 5.21 29.04 -27.26
CA GLU A 101 4.88 29.40 -25.87
C GLU A 101 3.70 28.58 -25.34
N THR A 102 2.73 28.26 -26.20
CA THR A 102 1.58 27.42 -25.84
C THR A 102 2.00 25.97 -25.63
N GLU A 103 2.89 25.44 -26.48
CA GLU A 103 3.45 24.08 -26.33
C GLU A 103 4.27 23.96 -25.05
N LEU A 104 5.10 24.96 -24.75
CA LEU A 104 5.85 25.03 -23.48
C LEU A 104 4.92 25.01 -22.27
N ALA A 105 3.87 25.85 -22.27
CA ALA A 105 2.91 25.90 -21.16
C ALA A 105 2.18 24.56 -20.95
N GLN A 106 1.92 23.81 -22.02
CA GLN A 106 1.35 22.46 -21.92
C GLN A 106 2.35 21.46 -21.34
N ALA A 107 3.61 21.48 -21.76
CA ALA A 107 4.65 20.62 -21.24
C ALA A 107 4.87 20.85 -19.72
N GLU A 108 4.93 22.12 -19.29
CA GLU A 108 5.04 22.48 -17.88
C GLU A 108 3.84 22.01 -17.05
N ALA A 109 2.62 22.09 -17.61
CA ALA A 109 1.42 21.59 -16.95
C ALA A 109 1.43 20.06 -16.78
N VAL A 110 1.94 19.33 -17.78
CA VAL A 110 2.12 17.87 -17.70
C VAL A 110 3.15 17.53 -16.63
N LEU A 111 4.31 18.20 -16.61
CA LEU A 111 5.36 18.01 -15.61
C LEU A 111 4.83 18.28 -14.18
N ALA A 112 4.07 19.35 -13.99
CA ALA A 112 3.46 19.68 -12.70
C ALA A 112 2.49 18.59 -12.23
N THR A 113 1.69 18.04 -13.15
CA THR A 113 0.75 16.95 -12.86
C THR A 113 1.47 15.64 -12.50
N LEU A 114 2.53 15.30 -13.23
CA LEU A 114 3.37 14.14 -12.94
C LEU A 114 4.07 14.27 -11.59
N SER A 115 4.61 15.46 -11.30
CA SER A 115 5.26 15.76 -10.01
C SER A 115 4.29 15.61 -8.83
N ALA A 116 3.06 16.12 -8.97
CA ALA A 116 2.02 15.95 -7.95
C ALA A 116 1.62 14.47 -7.77
N SER A 117 1.51 13.73 -8.87
CA SER A 117 1.17 12.31 -8.85
C SER A 117 2.25 11.47 -8.18
N ARG A 118 3.53 11.75 -8.47
CA ARG A 118 4.68 11.12 -7.81
C ARG A 118 4.65 11.36 -6.30
N LEU A 119 4.43 12.60 -5.88
CA LEU A 119 4.39 12.96 -4.45
C LEU A 119 3.24 12.26 -3.71
N SER A 120 2.10 12.06 -4.40
CA SER A 120 0.99 11.27 -3.88
C SER A 120 1.33 9.77 -3.76
N ALA A 121 1.99 9.19 -4.75
CA ALA A 121 2.39 7.78 -4.72
C ALA A 121 3.43 7.50 -3.62
N GLU A 122 4.41 8.40 -3.44
CA GLU A 122 5.38 8.32 -2.35
C GLU A 122 4.71 8.45 -0.97
N ALA A 123 3.71 9.33 -0.84
CA ALA A 123 2.93 9.46 0.39
C ALA A 123 2.12 8.19 0.71
N GLU A 124 1.54 7.53 -0.29
CA GLU A 124 0.84 6.26 -0.13
C GLU A 124 1.79 5.13 0.30
N ALA A 125 2.95 5.00 -0.35
CA ALA A 125 3.98 4.03 0.04
C ALA A 125 4.44 4.23 1.49
N ASN A 126 4.66 5.48 1.91
CA ASN A 126 5.04 5.83 3.28
C ASN A 126 3.90 5.58 4.29
N GLY A 127 2.64 5.83 3.87
CA GLY A 127 1.45 5.53 4.67
C GLY A 127 1.28 4.03 4.93
N ILE A 128 1.52 3.20 3.92
CA ILE A 128 1.50 1.73 4.06
C ILE A 128 2.61 1.28 5.01
N ARG A 129 3.84 1.78 4.82
CA ARG A 129 5.01 1.40 5.65
C ARG A 129 4.85 1.77 7.12
N SER A 130 4.24 2.92 7.40
CA SER A 130 4.02 3.39 8.78
C SER A 130 2.86 2.66 9.48
N SER A 131 1.83 2.24 8.74
CA SER A 131 0.64 1.58 9.32
C SER A 131 0.74 0.05 9.41
N ALA A 132 1.55 -0.58 8.56
CA ALA A 132 1.79 -2.03 8.56
C ALA A 132 2.13 -2.64 9.94
N PRO A 133 3.09 -2.10 10.73
CA PRO A 133 3.41 -2.67 12.03
C PRO A 133 2.24 -2.57 13.02
N PHE A 134 1.47 -1.49 13.00
CA PHE A 134 0.29 -1.33 13.88
C PHE A 134 -0.82 -2.31 13.52
N ARG A 135 -1.07 -2.53 12.23
CA ARG A 135 -2.11 -3.45 11.76
C ARG A 135 -1.73 -4.91 12.02
N LEU A 136 -0.45 -5.24 11.89
CA LEU A 136 0.07 -6.57 12.22
C LEU A 136 0.00 -6.84 13.73
N VAL A 137 0.41 -5.88 14.57
CA VAL A 137 0.30 -5.99 16.04
C VAL A 137 -1.16 -6.09 16.48
N ALA A 138 -2.06 -5.29 15.90
CA ALA A 138 -3.49 -5.37 16.19
C ALA A 138 -4.08 -6.74 15.80
N SER A 139 -3.69 -7.27 14.64
CA SER A 139 -4.11 -8.59 14.18
C SER A 139 -3.60 -9.69 15.10
N VAL A 140 -2.30 -9.71 15.43
CA VAL A 140 -1.71 -10.68 16.36
C VAL A 140 -2.37 -10.61 17.75
N SER A 141 -2.66 -9.40 18.24
CA SER A 141 -3.34 -9.20 19.52
C SER A 141 -4.77 -9.73 19.52
N ALA A 142 -5.52 -9.50 18.44
CA ALA A 142 -6.87 -10.04 18.26
C ALA A 142 -6.88 -11.58 18.21
N LEU A 143 -5.88 -12.17 17.55
CA LEU A 143 -5.73 -13.62 17.45
C LEU A 143 -5.36 -14.26 18.80
N LEU A 144 -4.48 -13.63 19.56
CA LEU A 144 -4.18 -14.00 20.96
C LEU A 144 -5.41 -13.91 21.86
N ALA A 145 -6.17 -12.82 21.76
CA ALA A 145 -7.41 -12.65 22.53
C ALA A 145 -8.45 -13.74 22.21
N ALA A 146 -8.64 -14.07 20.93
CA ALA A 146 -9.53 -15.15 20.51
C ALA A 146 -9.06 -16.52 21.05
N GLY A 147 -7.75 -16.79 21.04
CA GLY A 147 -7.16 -18.00 21.61
C GLY A 147 -7.41 -18.12 23.12
N ILE A 148 -7.21 -17.03 23.86
CA ILE A 148 -7.43 -16.98 25.33
C ILE A 148 -8.91 -17.18 25.66
N ILE A 149 -9.83 -16.54 24.92
CA ILE A 149 -11.28 -16.71 25.12
C ILE A 149 -11.69 -18.16 24.87
N SER A 150 -11.19 -18.77 23.79
CA SER A 150 -11.44 -20.17 23.46
C SER A 150 -10.93 -21.12 24.55
N LEU A 151 -9.71 -20.90 25.05
CA LEU A 151 -9.13 -21.66 26.17
C LEU A 151 -9.95 -21.50 27.46
N GLY A 152 -10.41 -20.29 27.76
CA GLY A 152 -11.26 -19.99 28.89
C GLY A 152 -12.59 -20.73 28.84
N PHE A 153 -13.24 -20.76 27.67
CA PHE A 153 -14.48 -21.52 27.47
C PHE A 153 -14.26 -23.02 27.67
N TRP A 154 -13.13 -23.55 27.19
CA TRP A 154 -12.77 -24.95 27.36
C TRP A 154 -12.50 -25.31 28.83
N LEU A 155 -11.80 -24.44 29.58
CA LEU A 155 -11.56 -24.61 31.02
C LEU A 155 -12.84 -24.57 31.85
N VAL A 156 -13.77 -23.66 31.52
CA VAL A 156 -15.09 -23.59 32.18
C VAL A 156 -15.91 -24.84 31.89
N ALA A 157 -15.93 -25.29 30.64
CA ALA A 157 -16.60 -26.54 30.26
C ALA A 157 -16.00 -27.73 31.02
N TRP A 158 -14.68 -27.82 31.12
CA TRP A 158 -13.97 -28.85 31.88
C TRP A 158 -14.34 -28.84 33.36
N PHE A 159 -14.35 -27.66 34.00
CA PHE A 159 -14.74 -27.53 35.41
C PHE A 159 -16.19 -27.96 35.64
N ALA A 160 -17.10 -27.60 34.73
CA ALA A 160 -18.51 -27.96 34.84
C ALA A 160 -18.73 -29.48 34.75
N THR A 161 -17.98 -30.20 33.90
CA THR A 161 -18.03 -31.67 33.86
C THR A 161 -17.38 -32.30 35.10
N ALA A 162 -16.20 -31.82 35.51
CA ALA A 162 -15.50 -32.34 36.69
C ALA A 162 -16.35 -32.20 37.98
N MET A 163 -17.06 -31.08 38.13
CA MET A 163 -17.97 -30.83 39.26
C MET A 163 -19.20 -31.75 39.25
N ARG A 164 -19.67 -32.20 38.07
CA ARG A 164 -20.77 -33.17 37.97
C ARG A 164 -20.34 -34.60 38.31
N GLU A 165 -19.08 -34.94 38.09
CA GLU A 165 -18.55 -36.29 38.30
C GLU A 165 -17.98 -36.51 39.72
N LEU A 166 -17.83 -35.45 40.52
CA LEU A 166 -17.55 -35.58 41.95
C LEU A 166 -18.69 -36.39 42.60
N PRO A 167 -18.43 -37.64 43.07
CA PRO A 167 -19.46 -38.37 43.78
C PRO A 167 -19.84 -37.54 44.99
N ARG A 168 -21.15 -37.28 45.18
CA ARG A 168 -21.69 -36.79 46.45
C ARG A 168 -21.35 -37.85 47.50
N ARG A 169 -20.14 -37.77 48.07
CA ARG A 169 -19.78 -38.43 49.32
C ARG A 169 -20.40 -37.59 50.43
N SER A 170 -21.71 -37.68 50.53
CA SER A 170 -22.45 -37.24 51.69
C SER A 170 -23.61 -38.21 51.82
N GLU A 171 -23.47 -39.07 52.83
CA GLU A 171 -24.45 -40.00 53.42
C GLU A 171 -24.42 -41.44 52.88
#